data_AF-A0A8H7MYL8-F1
#
_entry.id   AF-A0A8H7MYL8-F1
#
_cell.length_a   1.000
_cell.length_b   1.000
_cell.length_c   1.000
_cell.angle_alpha   90.00
_cell.angle_beta   90.00
_cell.angle_gamma   90.00
#
_symmetry.space_group_name_H-M   'P 1'
#
loop_
_entity.id
_entity.type
_entity.pdbx_description
1 polymer ?
#
loop_
_entity_poly.entity_id
_entity_poly.type
_entity_poly.pdbx_seq_one_letter_code
_entity_poly.pdbx_strand_id
1 'polypeptide(L)'
;MSGIVKGAQGRSWRPPAFRPNTTLLSWEGQRRPLSFVRGVPFPQESRLAPSYKSAFFVDSFAVSLPLRKPHEVPLDALAQAFFCEPPAWFSLLMRIRDEIMAIFGVKRSTEIQAAAEEKGIDTIGVFPVRSHTEDEIIIGEIDSHLDFQTSVLIRPEDRHDGIEHAQNVTKGEELVVTTVVHCHGLFGKIYIMIIRAFHVMMVRYSLARVPSRMQQIINR
;
A
#
# COMPACT_ATOMS: atom_id res chain seq x y z
N MET A 1 53.03 -20.25 -69.38
CA MET A 1 52.49 -19.40 -70.47
C MET A 1 51.04 -19.78 -70.69
N SER A 2 50.14 -18.80 -70.72
CA SER A 2 48.69 -18.85 -71.05
C SER A 2 47.83 -19.85 -70.26
N GLY A 3 46.80 -19.48 -69.51
CA GLY A 3 45.83 -18.41 -69.73
C GLY A 3 44.49 -19.02 -70.17
N ILE A 4 43.39 -18.38 -69.76
CA ILE A 4 41.98 -18.53 -70.21
C ILE A 4 41.08 -19.42 -69.34
N VAL A 5 39.86 -19.05 -68.95
CA VAL A 5 39.11 -17.78 -68.76
C VAL A 5 37.93 -18.20 -67.85
N LYS A 6 37.62 -17.39 -66.84
CA LYS A 6 36.40 -17.51 -66.03
C LYS A 6 35.18 -17.09 -66.86
N GLY A 7 34.15 -17.93 -66.93
CA GLY A 7 32.80 -17.55 -67.33
C GLY A 7 31.96 -17.23 -66.08
N ALA A 8 31.59 -15.96 -65.92
CA ALA A 8 30.69 -15.47 -64.88
C ALA A 8 29.28 -15.30 -65.44
N GLN A 9 28.29 -15.97 -64.84
CA GLN A 9 26.85 -15.68 -64.91
C GLN A 9 26.27 -16.13 -63.55
N GLY A 10 25.39 -15.44 -62.84
CA GLY A 10 24.88 -14.09 -62.89
C GLY A 10 24.41 -13.76 -61.46
N ARG A 11 24.52 -12.49 -61.05
CA ARG A 11 24.03 -12.00 -59.77
C ARG A 11 22.56 -11.61 -59.93
N SER A 12 21.66 -12.14 -59.09
CA SER A 12 20.44 -11.41 -58.75
C SER A 12 20.67 -10.69 -57.43
N TRP A 13 21.03 -9.41 -57.54
CA TRP A 13 21.12 -8.49 -56.42
C TRP A 13 19.69 -8.12 -56.00
N ARG A 14 19.32 -8.44 -54.75
CA ARG A 14 18.07 -7.97 -54.14
C ARG A 14 18.40 -6.78 -53.25
N PRO A 15 17.69 -5.64 -53.34
CA PRO A 15 17.87 -4.55 -52.40
C PRO A 15 17.53 -5.02 -50.98
N PRO A 16 18.21 -4.52 -49.94
CA PRO A 16 17.86 -4.84 -48.57
C PRO A 16 16.41 -4.43 -48.30
N ALA A 17 15.60 -5.39 -47.86
CA ALA A 17 14.23 -5.13 -47.46
C ALA A 17 14.25 -4.02 -46.39
N PHE A 18 13.53 -2.94 -46.69
CA PHE A 18 13.26 -1.83 -45.78
C PHE A 18 12.71 -2.44 -44.48
N ARG A 19 13.53 -2.46 -43.43
CA ARG A 19 13.07 -2.79 -42.08
C ARG A 19 12.16 -1.64 -41.68
N PRO A 20 10.84 -1.83 -41.46
CA PRO A 20 10.13 -0.85 -40.67
C PRO A 20 10.76 -0.95 -39.28
N ASN A 21 11.60 0.04 -38.97
CA ASN A 21 11.99 0.34 -37.61
C ASN A 21 10.69 0.76 -36.92
N THR A 22 9.91 -0.22 -36.47
CA THR A 22 8.73 0.04 -35.66
C THR A 22 9.26 0.25 -34.26
N THR A 23 9.94 1.37 -34.07
CA THR A 23 9.96 2.07 -32.80
C THR A 23 8.50 2.43 -32.53
N LEU A 24 7.77 1.51 -31.90
CA LEU A 24 6.56 1.84 -31.15
C LEU A 24 7.01 2.72 -30.00
N LEU A 25 7.08 4.01 -30.30
CA LEU A 25 7.14 5.09 -29.34
C LEU A 25 5.80 5.11 -28.61
N SER A 26 5.89 5.08 -27.28
CA SER A 26 4.84 5.30 -26.29
C SER A 26 3.73 4.23 -26.20
N TRP A 27 3.84 3.42 -25.14
CA TRP A 27 2.69 3.26 -24.24
C TRP A 27 3.04 3.92 -22.91
N GLU A 28 2.68 5.20 -22.82
CA GLU A 28 2.22 5.90 -21.62
C GLU A 28 1.91 4.95 -20.44
N GLY A 29 2.68 5.10 -19.36
CA GLY A 29 2.41 4.59 -18.01
C GLY A 29 1.51 3.36 -17.90
N GLN A 30 2.09 2.17 -17.96
CA GLN A 30 1.41 0.92 -17.63
C GLN A 30 1.02 0.95 -16.15
N ARG A 31 -0.13 1.57 -15.84
CA ARG A 31 -0.74 1.55 -14.51
C ARG A 31 -1.04 0.08 -14.25
N ARG A 32 -0.19 -0.55 -13.43
CA ARG A 32 -0.44 -1.92 -12.98
C ARG A 32 -1.84 -1.96 -12.39
N PRO A 33 -2.68 -2.95 -12.75
CA PRO A 33 -4.04 -3.03 -12.26
C PRO A 33 -3.99 -3.09 -10.73
N LEU A 34 -4.88 -2.31 -10.09
CA LEU A 34 -5.07 -2.36 -8.65
C LEU A 34 -5.42 -3.78 -8.23
N SER A 35 -4.76 -4.27 -7.17
CA SER A 35 -5.05 -5.58 -6.61
C SER A 35 -6.41 -5.58 -5.90
N PHE A 36 -7.09 -6.72 -5.92
CA PHE A 36 -8.40 -6.84 -5.28
C PHE A 36 -8.25 -6.75 -3.75
N VAL A 37 -9.03 -5.84 -3.14
CA VAL A 37 -9.04 -5.63 -1.68
C VAL A 37 -10.33 -6.15 -1.09
N ARG A 38 -10.19 -7.05 -0.11
CA ARG A 38 -11.29 -7.72 0.59
C ARG A 38 -11.54 -7.07 1.93
N GLY A 39 -12.80 -6.97 2.35
CA GLY A 39 -13.11 -6.77 3.77
C GLY A 39 -12.89 -8.10 4.49
N VAL A 40 -12.27 -8.06 5.66
CA VAL A 40 -11.97 -9.27 6.46
C VAL A 40 -12.49 -9.12 7.89
N PRO A 41 -12.73 -10.22 8.61
CA PRO A 41 -12.96 -10.17 10.04
C PRO A 41 -11.79 -9.50 10.76
N PHE A 42 -12.06 -8.85 11.90
CA PHE A 42 -11.03 -8.14 12.64
C PHE A 42 -10.02 -9.15 13.23
N PRO A 43 -8.71 -9.02 12.90
CA PRO A 43 -7.69 -9.99 13.27
C PRO A 43 -7.54 -10.06 14.79
N GLN A 44 -7.82 -11.23 15.38
CA GLN A 44 -7.72 -11.41 16.84
C GLN A 44 -6.26 -11.52 17.31
N GLU A 45 -5.37 -11.87 16.39
CA GLU A 45 -3.93 -11.91 16.54
C GLU A 45 -3.28 -10.51 16.58
N SER A 46 -3.99 -9.47 16.16
CA SER A 46 -3.50 -8.08 16.23
C SER A 46 -3.43 -7.59 17.67
N ARG A 47 -2.40 -6.81 18.01
CA ARG A 47 -2.35 -6.11 19.31
C ARG A 47 -3.47 -5.09 19.49
N LEU A 48 -4.14 -4.68 18.41
CA LEU A 48 -5.33 -3.83 18.50
C LEU A 48 -6.60 -4.60 18.89
N ALA A 49 -6.59 -5.94 18.93
CA ALA A 49 -7.77 -6.75 19.22
C ALA A 49 -8.55 -6.36 20.50
N PRO A 50 -7.89 -6.05 21.64
CA PRO A 50 -8.59 -5.60 22.84
C PRO A 50 -9.39 -4.31 22.64
N SER A 51 -8.99 -3.48 21.67
CA SER A 51 -9.54 -2.15 21.41
C SER A 51 -10.80 -2.19 20.55
N TYR A 52 -11.06 -3.29 19.83
CA TYR A 52 -12.17 -3.38 18.87
C TYR A 52 -13.55 -3.22 19.52
N LYS A 53 -13.73 -3.80 20.72
CA LYS A 53 -15.04 -3.85 21.38
C LYS A 53 -15.56 -2.48 21.81
N SER A 54 -14.67 -1.58 22.22
CA SER A 54 -15.00 -0.24 22.71
C SER A 54 -14.91 0.84 21.63
N ALA A 55 -14.47 0.48 20.42
CA ALA A 55 -14.26 1.42 19.34
C ALA A 55 -15.61 1.92 18.78
N PHE A 56 -15.64 3.21 18.43
CA PHE A 56 -16.78 3.79 17.73
C PHE A 56 -16.78 3.39 16.25
N PHE A 57 -15.59 3.22 15.67
CA PHE A 57 -15.40 2.78 14.31
C PHE A 57 -14.24 1.80 14.20
N VAL A 58 -14.47 0.70 13.49
CA VAL A 58 -13.44 -0.27 13.10
C VAL A 58 -13.69 -0.66 11.66
N ASP A 59 -12.62 -0.71 10.87
CA ASP A 59 -12.60 -1.39 9.58
C ASP A 59 -11.37 -2.29 9.47
N SER A 60 -11.46 -3.31 8.61
CA SER A 60 -10.34 -4.19 8.33
C SER A 60 -10.41 -4.67 6.89
N PHE A 61 -9.30 -4.50 6.19
CA PHE A 61 -9.16 -4.84 4.78
C PHE A 61 -7.89 -5.61 4.53
N ALA A 62 -7.93 -6.56 3.59
CA ALA A 62 -6.78 -7.38 3.22
C ALA A 62 -6.52 -7.36 1.72
N VAL A 63 -5.25 -7.52 1.35
CA VAL A 63 -4.78 -7.80 -0.01
C VAL A 63 -3.80 -8.95 0.00
N SER A 64 -3.95 -9.89 -0.93
CA SER A 64 -3.01 -10.98 -1.11
C SER A 64 -1.68 -10.45 -1.65
N LEU A 65 -0.58 -10.88 -1.05
CA LEU A 65 0.76 -10.55 -1.50
C LEU A 65 1.23 -11.60 -2.53
N PRO A 66 2.01 -11.18 -3.55
CA PRO A 66 2.70 -12.10 -4.45
C PRO A 66 3.54 -13.12 -3.67
N LEU A 67 3.61 -14.35 -4.20
CA LEU A 67 4.45 -15.40 -3.62
C LEU A 67 5.90 -14.92 -3.53
N ARG A 68 6.49 -15.08 -2.35
CA ARG A 68 7.82 -14.61 -1.99
C ARG A 68 8.46 -15.57 -0.99
N LYS A 69 9.77 -15.45 -0.77
CA LYS A 69 10.41 -16.12 0.36
C LYS A 69 9.95 -15.45 1.67
N PRO A 70 9.81 -16.20 2.76
CA PRO A 70 9.57 -15.61 4.08
C PRO A 70 10.59 -14.52 4.38
N HIS A 71 10.13 -13.38 4.91
CA HIS A 71 10.95 -12.22 5.26
C HIS A 71 11.75 -11.57 4.10
N GLU A 72 11.45 -11.89 2.84
CA GLU A 72 12.14 -11.29 1.67
C GLU A 72 11.92 -9.78 1.56
N VAL A 73 10.78 -9.31 2.06
CA VAL A 73 10.45 -7.88 2.16
C VAL A 73 10.14 -7.58 3.63
N PRO A 74 10.86 -6.64 4.27
CA PRO A 74 10.60 -6.28 5.66
C PRO A 74 9.24 -5.59 5.79
N LEU A 75 8.61 -5.72 6.97
CA LEU A 75 7.31 -5.12 7.23
C LEU A 75 7.32 -3.59 7.08
N ASP A 76 8.43 -2.94 7.42
CA ASP A 76 8.61 -1.49 7.21
C ASP A 76 8.47 -1.09 5.75
N ALA A 77 9.00 -1.89 4.82
CA ALA A 77 8.88 -1.61 3.40
C ALA A 77 7.43 -1.79 2.92
N LEU A 78 6.68 -2.73 3.50
CA LEU A 78 5.26 -2.91 3.20
C LEU A 78 4.41 -1.78 3.77
N ALA A 79 4.68 -1.36 5.01
CA ALA A 79 4.03 -0.19 5.61
C ALA A 79 4.34 1.07 4.81
N GLN A 80 5.59 1.33 4.46
CA GLN A 80 5.97 2.44 3.56
C GLN A 80 5.24 2.34 2.21
N ALA A 81 5.18 1.15 1.61
CA ALA A 81 4.46 0.95 0.35
C ALA A 81 2.95 1.22 0.48
N PHE A 82 2.36 1.03 1.66
CA PHE A 82 0.98 1.39 1.94
C PHE A 82 0.81 2.92 2.09
N PHE A 83 1.67 3.60 2.85
CA PHE A 83 1.54 5.04 3.13
C PHE A 83 2.09 5.97 2.04
N CYS A 84 2.89 5.46 1.11
CA CYS A 84 3.58 6.28 0.10
C CYS A 84 2.65 6.79 -1.03
N GLU A 85 2.94 7.99 -1.53
CA GLU A 85 2.20 8.72 -2.58
C GLU A 85 0.67 8.61 -2.39
N PRO A 86 0.12 9.24 -1.34
CA PRO A 86 -1.31 9.37 -1.25
C PRO A 86 -1.84 10.15 -2.46
N PRO A 87 -3.07 9.87 -2.92
CA PRO A 87 -3.65 10.58 -4.05
C PRO A 87 -3.81 12.07 -3.75
N ALA A 88 -3.68 12.95 -4.74
CA ALA A 88 -3.63 14.40 -4.52
C ALA A 88 -4.85 14.99 -3.75
N TRP A 89 -6.03 14.40 -3.93
CA TRP A 89 -7.23 14.79 -3.17
C TRP A 89 -7.10 14.51 -1.67
N PHE A 90 -6.33 13.50 -1.27
CA PHE A 90 -6.07 13.20 0.14
C PHE A 90 -5.28 14.33 0.80
N SER A 91 -4.24 14.85 0.13
CA SER A 91 -3.48 15.99 0.62
C SER A 91 -4.37 17.23 0.82
N LEU A 92 -5.36 17.44 -0.05
CA LEU A 92 -6.36 18.49 0.12
C LEU A 92 -7.25 18.26 1.33
N LEU A 93 -7.75 17.03 1.54
CA LEU A 93 -8.56 16.70 2.71
C LEU A 93 -7.78 16.85 4.03
N MET A 94 -6.51 16.47 4.04
CA MET A 94 -5.64 16.67 5.20
C MET A 94 -5.48 18.15 5.54
N ARG A 95 -5.35 19.02 4.53
CA ARG A 95 -5.35 20.47 4.76
C ARG A 95 -6.68 20.97 5.30
N ILE A 96 -7.80 20.56 4.70
CA ILE A 96 -9.15 20.95 5.17
C ILE A 96 -9.35 20.50 6.62
N ARG A 97 -8.95 19.27 6.95
CA ARG A 97 -8.97 18.76 8.32
C ARG A 97 -8.18 19.69 9.23
N ASP A 98 -6.92 19.98 8.89
CA ASP A 98 -6.04 20.78 9.73
C ASP A 98 -6.57 22.20 9.96
N GLU A 99 -7.21 22.81 8.97
CA GLU A 99 -7.90 24.11 9.12
C GLU A 99 -9.09 24.03 10.07
N ILE A 100 -9.92 22.98 9.94
CA ILE A 100 -11.04 22.76 10.87
C ILE A 100 -10.50 22.51 12.29
N MET A 101 -9.46 21.69 12.43
CA MET A 101 -8.85 21.39 13.73
C MET A 101 -8.26 22.65 14.38
N ALA A 102 -7.65 23.55 13.60
CA ALA A 102 -7.15 24.82 14.11
C ALA A 102 -8.26 25.69 14.74
N ILE A 103 -9.45 25.71 14.15
CA ILE A 103 -10.60 26.46 14.69
C ILE A 103 -11.06 25.87 16.04
N PHE A 104 -10.98 24.54 16.20
CA PHE A 104 -11.42 23.85 17.39
C PHE A 104 -10.31 23.60 18.44
N GLY A 105 -9.09 24.13 18.22
CA GLY A 105 -7.97 23.97 19.15
C GLY A 105 -7.43 22.54 19.23
N VAL A 106 -7.60 21.77 18.17
CA VAL A 106 -7.16 20.37 18.02
C VAL A 106 -5.82 20.34 17.29
N LYS A 107 -4.98 19.32 17.56
CA LYS A 107 -3.63 19.22 16.97
C LYS A 107 -3.67 19.17 15.44
N ARG A 108 -2.74 19.88 14.81
CA ARG A 108 -2.52 19.81 13.34
C ARG A 108 -1.48 18.75 12.98
N SER A 109 -1.48 18.29 11.72
CA SER A 109 -0.47 17.33 11.22
C SER A 109 0.97 17.78 11.49
N THR A 110 1.25 19.08 11.41
CA THR A 110 2.59 19.64 11.64
C THR A 110 3.00 19.58 13.11
N GLU A 111 2.05 19.75 14.03
CA GLU A 111 2.30 19.70 15.48
C GLU A 111 2.53 18.25 15.92
N ILE A 112 1.81 17.31 15.34
CA ILE A 112 2.01 15.88 15.57
C ILE A 112 3.42 15.45 15.12
N GLN A 113 3.83 15.83 13.90
CA GLN A 113 5.17 15.51 13.39
C GLN A 113 6.27 16.16 14.23
N ALA A 114 6.15 17.45 14.56
CA ALA A 114 7.15 18.13 15.39
C ALA A 114 7.28 17.50 16.79
N ALA A 115 6.16 17.10 17.40
CA ALA A 115 6.16 16.42 18.70
C ALA A 115 6.76 15.01 18.64
N ALA A 116 6.62 14.31 17.50
CA ALA A 116 7.25 13.01 17.30
C ALA A 116 8.77 13.16 17.10
N GLU A 117 9.20 14.13 16.30
CA GLU A 117 10.62 14.46 16.09
C GLU A 117 11.33 14.85 17.39
N GLU A 118 10.71 15.71 18.21
CA GLU A 118 11.23 16.12 19.51
C GLU A 118 11.44 14.91 20.45
N LYS A 119 10.58 13.90 20.34
CA LYS A 119 10.61 12.68 21.16
C LYS A 119 11.44 11.56 20.54
N GLY A 120 12.02 11.76 19.36
CA GLY A 120 12.74 10.72 18.61
C GLY A 120 11.86 9.53 18.23
N ILE A 121 10.56 9.76 18.00
CA ILE A 121 9.60 8.73 17.60
C ILE A 121 9.54 8.67 16.08
N ASP A 122 9.76 7.49 15.50
CA ASP A 122 9.60 7.27 14.07
C ASP A 122 8.16 7.57 13.62
N THR A 123 8.03 8.16 12.44
CA THR A 123 6.74 8.50 11.85
C THR A 123 6.58 7.79 10.51
N ILE A 124 5.34 7.37 10.21
CA ILE A 124 4.98 6.92 8.86
C ILE A 124 3.90 7.86 8.33
N GLY A 125 4.29 8.69 7.37
CA GLY A 125 3.47 9.84 6.96
C GLY A 125 3.44 10.87 8.08
N VAL A 126 2.24 11.23 8.56
CA VAL A 126 2.06 12.21 9.64
C VAL A 126 1.83 11.58 11.02
N PHE A 127 1.77 10.26 11.10
CA PHE A 127 1.36 9.55 12.31
C PHE A 127 2.56 8.86 12.98
N PRO A 128 2.70 8.98 14.31
CA PRO A 128 3.78 8.33 15.04
C PRO A 128 3.57 6.81 15.10
N VAL A 129 4.69 6.08 15.05
CA VAL A 129 4.73 4.64 15.30
C VAL A 129 4.56 4.40 16.80
N ARG A 130 3.55 3.60 17.17
CA ARG A 130 3.22 3.27 18.57
C ARG A 130 3.73 1.90 18.99
N SER A 131 3.75 0.96 18.06
CA SER A 131 4.26 -0.39 18.29
C SER A 131 4.80 -0.94 16.99
N HIS A 132 5.91 -1.64 17.09
CA HIS A 132 6.56 -2.29 15.96
C HIS A 132 7.02 -3.67 16.39
N THR A 133 6.66 -4.67 15.60
CA THR A 133 7.09 -6.07 15.76
C THR A 133 7.30 -6.71 14.41
N GLU A 134 7.77 -7.96 14.41
CA GLU A 134 8.08 -8.72 13.20
C GLU A 134 6.90 -8.78 12.22
N ASP A 135 5.68 -8.95 12.73
CA ASP A 135 4.48 -9.17 11.90
C ASP A 135 3.48 -8.00 11.92
N GLU A 136 3.64 -7.03 12.83
CA GLU A 136 2.68 -5.93 12.99
C GLU A 136 3.36 -4.58 13.29
N ILE A 137 2.92 -3.54 12.56
CA ILE A 137 3.20 -2.14 12.86
C ILE A 137 1.90 -1.44 13.20
N ILE A 138 1.86 -0.79 14.37
CA ILE A 138 0.74 0.05 14.78
C ILE A 138 1.22 1.49 14.74
N ILE A 139 0.51 2.29 13.95
CA ILE A 139 0.64 3.75 13.94
C ILE A 139 -0.64 4.39 14.44
N GLY A 140 -0.55 5.60 14.96
CA GLY A 140 -1.76 6.28 15.40
C GLY A 140 -1.49 7.54 16.18
N GLU A 141 -2.53 8.33 16.40
CA GLU A 141 -2.47 9.56 17.19
C GLU A 141 -3.53 9.51 18.29
N ILE A 142 -3.16 10.05 19.47
CA ILE A 142 -4.07 10.34 20.57
C ILE A 142 -4.35 11.83 20.55
N ASP A 143 -5.60 12.19 20.31
CA ASP A 143 -6.03 13.57 20.17
C ASP A 143 -7.26 13.87 21.02
N SER A 144 -7.54 15.16 21.23
CA SER A 144 -8.61 15.62 22.12
C SER A 144 -10.00 15.18 21.67
N HIS A 145 -10.22 14.98 20.37
CA HIS A 145 -11.51 14.62 19.79
C HIS A 145 -11.66 13.13 19.49
N LEU A 146 -10.56 12.42 19.24
CA LEU A 146 -10.53 10.98 19.03
C LEU A 146 -9.12 10.42 19.19
N ASP A 147 -9.08 9.12 19.48
CA ASP A 147 -7.89 8.30 19.33
C ASP A 147 -8.00 7.52 18.04
N PHE A 148 -7.01 7.67 17.17
CA PHE A 148 -6.91 6.97 15.89
C PHE A 148 -5.75 5.99 15.94
N GLN A 149 -5.99 4.73 15.61
CA GLN A 149 -4.95 3.71 15.49
C GLN A 149 -5.16 2.92 14.20
N THR A 150 -4.08 2.61 13.49
CA THR A 150 -4.07 1.75 12.32
C THR A 150 -2.96 0.72 12.48
N SER A 151 -3.35 -0.55 12.39
CA SER A 151 -2.44 -1.69 12.32
C SER A 151 -2.20 -2.08 10.87
N VAL A 152 -0.94 -2.32 10.53
CA VAL A 152 -0.48 -3.00 9.32
C VAL A 152 0.08 -4.35 9.77
N LEU A 153 -0.67 -5.42 9.52
CA LEU A 153 -0.39 -6.78 9.96
C LEU A 153 -0.12 -7.65 8.73
N ILE A 154 0.97 -8.41 8.74
CA ILE A 154 1.18 -9.49 7.78
C ILE A 154 0.81 -10.82 8.42
N ARG A 155 0.12 -11.68 7.67
CA ARG A 155 -0.22 -13.03 8.13
C ARG A 155 -0.31 -14.03 6.98
N PRO A 156 -0.25 -15.34 7.26
CA PRO A 156 -0.57 -16.36 6.27
C PRO A 156 -1.96 -16.13 5.67
N GLU A 157 -2.08 -16.28 4.36
CA GLU A 157 -3.35 -16.15 3.66
C GLU A 157 -4.24 -17.35 3.96
N ASP A 158 -5.30 -17.13 4.75
CA ASP A 158 -6.35 -18.13 4.97
C ASP A 158 -7.28 -18.19 3.76
N ARG A 159 -6.85 -18.91 2.71
CA ARG A 159 -7.72 -19.21 1.57
C ARG A 159 -8.85 -20.15 2.02
N HIS A 160 -10.03 -19.58 2.23
CA HIS A 160 -11.30 -20.32 2.37
C HIS A 160 -11.90 -20.74 1.02
N ASP A 161 -11.15 -20.61 -0.07
CA ASP A 161 -11.55 -21.14 -1.37
C ASP A 161 -11.18 -22.62 -1.34
N GLY A 162 -12.16 -23.50 -1.07
CA GLY A 162 -12.02 -24.94 -0.77
C GLY A 162 -11.36 -25.83 -1.83
N ILE A 163 -10.19 -25.44 -2.32
CA ILE A 163 -9.30 -26.22 -3.18
C ILE A 163 -8.07 -26.58 -2.32
N GLU A 164 -8.28 -27.52 -1.40
CA GLU A 164 -7.20 -28.22 -0.69
C GLU A 164 -6.55 -29.24 -1.61
N HIS A 165 -5.87 -28.80 -2.67
CA HIS A 165 -5.07 -29.68 -3.51
C HIS A 165 -3.74 -29.02 -3.86
N ALA A 166 -2.80 -29.04 -2.91
CA ALA A 166 -1.38 -29.32 -3.16
C ALA A 166 -0.57 -29.14 -1.87
N GLN A 167 -0.08 -30.26 -1.30
CA GLN A 167 0.75 -30.31 -0.10
C GLN A 167 2.19 -29.80 -0.29
N ASN A 168 2.42 -28.85 -1.22
CA ASN A 168 3.75 -28.23 -1.40
C ASN A 168 3.68 -26.83 -2.05
N VAL A 169 2.56 -26.12 -1.89
CA VAL A 169 2.45 -24.72 -2.34
C VAL A 169 2.90 -23.85 -1.17
N THR A 170 3.91 -23.02 -1.39
CA THR A 170 4.29 -21.92 -0.50
C THR A 170 3.02 -21.18 -0.11
N LYS A 171 2.60 -21.26 1.16
CA LYS A 171 1.39 -20.54 1.61
C LYS A 171 1.56 -19.07 1.26
N GLY A 172 0.59 -18.50 0.57
CA GLY A 172 0.55 -17.07 0.31
C GLY A 172 0.49 -16.30 1.63
N GLU A 173 0.89 -15.04 1.61
CA GLU A 173 0.68 -14.12 2.71
C GLU A 173 -0.31 -13.05 2.27
N GLU A 174 -1.03 -12.49 3.22
CA GLU A 174 -1.84 -11.30 3.00
C GLU A 174 -1.39 -10.16 3.93
N LEU A 175 -1.52 -8.94 3.43
CA LEU A 175 -1.36 -7.75 4.23
C LEU A 175 -2.74 -7.27 4.66
N VAL A 176 -2.96 -7.21 5.96
CA VAL A 176 -4.20 -6.77 6.61
C VAL A 176 -3.98 -5.39 7.22
N VAL A 177 -4.85 -4.45 6.88
CA VAL A 177 -4.88 -3.12 7.50
C VAL A 177 -6.15 -2.99 8.30
N THR A 178 -6.01 -2.70 9.59
CA THR A 178 -7.14 -2.52 10.51
C THR A 178 -7.07 -1.15 11.15
N THR A 179 -8.09 -0.32 10.94
CA THR A 179 -8.20 0.97 11.64
C THR A 179 -9.20 0.86 12.78
N VAL A 180 -8.83 1.44 13.92
CA VAL A 180 -9.64 1.53 15.13
C VAL A 180 -9.72 2.98 15.56
N VAL A 181 -10.93 3.47 15.83
CA VAL A 181 -11.16 4.84 16.29
C VAL A 181 -12.04 4.86 17.53
N HIS A 182 -11.53 5.50 18.57
CA HIS A 182 -12.27 5.83 19.80
C HIS A 182 -12.58 7.32 19.80
N CYS A 183 -13.85 7.69 19.96
CA CYS A 183 -14.25 9.10 19.92
C CYS A 183 -14.42 9.68 21.32
N HIS A 184 -13.98 10.92 21.48
CA HIS A 184 -14.20 11.72 22.68
C HIS A 184 -15.36 12.69 22.45
N GLY A 185 -16.40 12.56 23.27
CA GLY A 185 -17.59 13.42 23.20
C GLY A 185 -18.37 13.31 21.88
N LEU A 186 -19.18 14.34 21.61
CA LEU A 186 -20.04 14.40 20.43
C LEU A 186 -19.28 14.86 19.18
N PHE A 187 -18.34 15.78 19.34
CA PHE A 187 -17.55 16.34 18.24
C PHE A 187 -16.76 15.25 17.50
N GLY A 188 -16.05 14.38 18.24
CA GLY A 188 -15.33 13.25 17.64
C GLY A 188 -16.23 12.30 16.84
N LYS A 189 -17.44 12.03 17.34
CA LYS A 189 -18.42 11.16 16.67
C LYS A 189 -18.93 11.76 15.36
N ILE A 190 -19.28 13.05 15.37
CA ILE A 190 -19.72 13.76 14.16
C ILE A 190 -18.58 13.80 13.15
N TYR A 191 -17.37 14.13 13.60
CA TYR A 191 -16.18 14.20 12.77
C TYR A 191 -15.90 12.86 12.06
N ILE A 192 -15.80 11.74 12.80
CA ILE A 192 -15.53 10.43 12.19
C ILE A 192 -16.65 9.99 11.25
N MET A 193 -17.91 10.31 11.55
CA MET A 193 -19.04 10.01 10.65
C MET A 193 -18.87 10.66 9.28
N ILE A 194 -18.35 11.90 9.23
CA ILE A 194 -18.11 12.63 7.99
C ILE A 194 -16.91 12.02 7.24
N ILE A 195 -15.79 11.79 7.93
CA ILE A 195 -14.54 11.39 7.27
C ILE A 195 -14.46 9.89 6.94
N ARG A 196 -15.28 9.02 7.58
CA ARG A 196 -15.23 7.56 7.45
C ARG A 196 -15.27 7.07 6.01
N ALA A 197 -16.14 7.65 5.18
CA ALA A 197 -16.25 7.23 3.77
C ALA A 197 -14.93 7.46 3.01
N PHE A 198 -14.30 8.62 3.24
CA PHE A 198 -13.01 8.97 2.66
C PHE A 198 -11.88 8.11 3.21
N HIS A 199 -11.91 7.81 4.50
CA HIS A 199 -10.95 6.89 5.15
C HIS A 199 -10.98 5.50 4.50
N VAL A 200 -12.16 4.87 4.42
CA VAL A 200 -12.32 3.54 3.81
C VAL A 200 -11.85 3.56 2.35
N MET A 201 -12.18 4.60 1.59
CA MET A 201 -11.74 4.74 0.21
C MET A 201 -10.21 4.86 0.11
N MET A 202 -9.58 5.65 0.97
CA MET A 202 -8.13 5.83 1.01
C MET A 202 -7.42 4.52 1.37
N VAL A 203 -7.85 3.84 2.44
CA VAL A 203 -7.26 2.57 2.88
C VAL A 203 -7.32 1.53 1.76
N ARG A 204 -8.49 1.36 1.12
CA ARG A 204 -8.64 0.42 0.01
C ARG A 204 -7.75 0.79 -1.18
N TYR A 205 -7.66 2.07 -1.53
CA TYR A 205 -6.82 2.55 -2.63
C TYR A 205 -5.32 2.31 -2.36
N SER A 206 -4.86 2.65 -1.15
CA SER A 206 -3.48 2.46 -0.73
C SER A 206 -3.12 0.97 -0.68
N LEU A 207 -3.98 0.16 -0.08
CA LEU A 207 -3.78 -1.28 0.06
C LEU A 207 -3.72 -1.99 -1.31
N ALA A 208 -4.60 -1.62 -2.24
CA ALA A 208 -4.64 -2.20 -3.58
C ALA A 208 -3.35 -1.99 -4.40
N ARG A 209 -2.50 -1.01 -4.03
CA ARG A 209 -1.24 -0.72 -4.71
C ARG A 209 -0.04 -1.46 -4.11
N VAL A 210 -0.16 -1.97 -2.88
CA VAL A 210 0.96 -2.59 -2.16
C VAL A 210 1.59 -3.75 -2.94
N PRO A 211 0.83 -4.74 -3.49
CA PRO A 211 1.42 -5.82 -4.26
C PRO A 211 2.30 -5.37 -5.43
N SER A 212 1.84 -4.36 -6.16
CA SER A 212 2.55 -3.81 -7.30
C SER A 212 3.84 -3.10 -6.90
N ARG A 213 3.83 -2.38 -5.78
CA ARG A 213 4.99 -1.68 -5.21
C ARG A 213 6.00 -2.64 -4.60
N MET A 214 5.53 -3.66 -3.90
CA MET A 214 6.36 -4.72 -3.34
C MET A 214 7.20 -5.40 -4.42
N GLN A 215 6.59 -5.74 -5.57
CA GLN A 215 7.33 -6.31 -6.70
C GLN A 215 8.40 -5.37 -7.26
N GLN A 216 8.22 -4.06 -7.18
CA GLN A 216 9.24 -3.10 -7.60
C GLN A 216 10.42 -3.08 -6.63
N ILE A 217 10.17 -3.31 -5.33
CA ILE A 217 11.22 -3.42 -4.30
C ILE A 217 12.03 -4.71 -4.51
N ILE A 218 11.36 -5.83 -4.77
CA ILE A 218 12.02 -7.12 -5.01
C ILE A 218 12.83 -7.12 -6.31
N ASN A 219 12.37 -6.42 -7.36
CA ASN A 219 13.02 -6.41 -8.67
C ASN A 219 14.15 -5.36 -8.81
N ARG A 220 14.46 -4.59 -7.76
CA ARG A 220 15.56 -3.63 -7.75
C ARG A 220 16.81 -4.26 -7.16
#